data_AF-A0A7S0P1Z5-F1
#
_entry.id   AF-A0A7S0P1Z5-F1
#
_cell.length_a   1.000
_cell.length_b   1.000
_cell.length_c   1.000
_cell.angle_alpha   90.00
_cell.angle_beta   90.00
_cell.angle_gamma   90.00
#
_symmetry.space_group_name_H-M   'P 1'
#
loop_
_entity.id
_entity.type
_entity.pdbx_description
1 polymer ?
#
loop_
_entity_poly.entity_id
_entity_poly.type
_entity_poly.pdbx_seq_one_letter_code
_entity_poly.pdbx_strand_id
1 'polypeptide(L)'
;WSAALASAAALLAGNSSFSAVACVDGGLHLFSAAGRRLLPELRPCDCPVALAADLDQSLLLVGADGEVRVFTGFPHAPRCALHCSACGVLLGGRALLHASLLAGGQPLLVTSAGSYAYDESLRSWMCLGDDSFRGSSFCSTMVHPQRRLDALPLATVQQQARARSPPSAAMAATLAASLSSIPVARQRLLSVGHLEHQMGAAKALRSAAEYRHWLRSYSVELAKQQAVRKVRELCDELLGPLAGESALHAAAPWEPRELGVCKRELLREVVLPALASNRALQRILSEYVEMLDAI
;
A
#
# COMPACT_ATOMS: atom_id res chain seq x y z
N TRP A 1 2.86 -35.36 -5.64
CA TRP A 1 3.95 -35.80 -6.53
C TRP A 1 5.28 -35.62 -5.78
N SER A 2 6.37 -36.22 -6.27
CA SER A 2 7.70 -36.10 -5.66
C SER A 2 8.77 -35.87 -6.73
N ALA A 3 9.82 -35.12 -6.41
CA ALA A 3 10.95 -34.87 -7.31
C ALA A 3 12.26 -34.79 -6.53
N ALA A 4 13.36 -35.28 -7.13
CA ALA A 4 14.70 -35.18 -6.55
C ALA A 4 15.34 -33.82 -6.87
N LEU A 5 16.05 -33.22 -5.92
CA LEU A 5 16.83 -31.99 -6.11
C LEU A 5 18.31 -32.27 -5.81
N ALA A 6 19.22 -31.62 -6.55
CA ALA A 6 20.66 -31.79 -6.34
C ALA A 6 21.16 -31.07 -5.07
N SER A 7 20.40 -30.09 -4.59
CA SER A 7 20.69 -29.25 -3.44
C SER A 7 19.49 -29.25 -2.48
N ALA A 8 19.74 -28.92 -1.21
CA ALA A 8 18.70 -28.89 -0.20
C ALA A 8 17.71 -27.75 -0.48
N ALA A 9 16.41 -28.05 -0.38
CA ALA A 9 15.36 -27.05 -0.48
C ALA A 9 15.42 -26.09 0.72
N ALA A 10 15.50 -24.79 0.46
CA ALA A 10 15.52 -23.74 1.47
C ALA A 10 14.14 -23.08 1.62
N LEU A 11 13.50 -22.75 0.49
CA LEU A 11 12.21 -22.07 0.45
C LEU A 11 11.27 -22.77 -0.54
N LEU A 12 9.97 -22.75 -0.22
CA LEU A 12 8.91 -23.33 -1.03
C LEU A 12 7.79 -22.31 -1.18
N ALA A 13 7.29 -22.18 -2.41
CA ALA A 13 6.10 -21.40 -2.71
C ALA A 13 5.32 -22.09 -3.82
N GLY A 14 4.03 -21.83 -3.94
CA GLY A 14 3.24 -22.40 -5.02
C GLY A 14 1.77 -22.10 -4.87
N ASN A 15 1.03 -22.45 -5.91
CA ASN A 15 -0.42 -22.33 -5.99
C ASN A 15 -0.99 -23.56 -6.71
N SER A 16 -2.27 -23.50 -7.09
CA SER A 16 -2.94 -24.60 -7.80
C SER A 16 -2.36 -24.90 -9.20
N SER A 17 -1.58 -23.98 -9.77
CA SER A 17 -1.01 -24.10 -11.12
C SER A 17 0.43 -24.61 -11.12
N PHE A 18 1.25 -24.19 -10.15
CA PHE A 18 2.68 -24.51 -10.10
C PHE A 18 3.24 -24.56 -8.67
N SER A 19 4.41 -25.15 -8.53
CA SER A 19 5.22 -25.11 -7.31
C SER A 19 6.65 -24.67 -7.64
N ALA A 20 7.22 -23.87 -6.77
CA ALA A 20 8.57 -23.33 -6.85
C ALA A 20 9.37 -23.74 -5.61
N VAL A 21 10.61 -24.14 -5.84
CA VAL A 21 11.56 -24.51 -4.79
C VAL A 21 12.85 -23.74 -5.00
N ALA A 22 13.21 -22.91 -4.03
CA ALA A 22 14.52 -22.27 -4.00
C ALA A 22 15.44 -23.06 -3.06
N CYS A 23 16.65 -23.36 -3.52
CA CYS A 23 17.62 -24.20 -2.85
C CYS A 23 18.70 -23.35 -2.17
N VAL A 24 19.43 -23.96 -1.23
CA VAL A 24 20.50 -23.31 -0.44
C VAL A 24 21.65 -22.79 -1.32
N ASP A 25 21.88 -23.41 -2.49
CA ASP A 25 22.90 -23.03 -3.47
C ASP A 25 22.45 -21.98 -4.49
N GLY A 26 21.30 -21.33 -4.26
CA GLY A 26 20.74 -20.33 -5.17
C GLY A 26 19.92 -20.88 -6.34
N GLY A 27 19.85 -22.21 -6.49
CA GLY A 27 19.04 -22.85 -7.53
C GLY A 27 17.54 -22.64 -7.31
N LEU A 28 16.81 -22.24 -8.36
CA LEU A 28 15.36 -22.14 -8.38
C LEU A 28 14.78 -23.18 -9.34
N HIS A 29 13.96 -24.09 -8.82
CA HIS A 29 13.26 -25.12 -9.57
C HIS A 29 11.77 -24.85 -9.62
N LEU A 30 11.18 -25.09 -10.78
CA LEU A 30 9.77 -24.84 -11.06
C LEU A 30 9.09 -26.11 -11.56
N PHE A 31 7.94 -26.42 -10.99
CA PHE A 31 7.17 -27.63 -11.25
C PHE A 31 5.72 -27.27 -11.56
N SER A 32 5.09 -28.00 -12.48
CA SER A 32 3.65 -27.98 -12.67
C SER A 32 2.93 -28.54 -11.43
N ALA A 33 1.62 -28.32 -11.34
CA ALA A 33 0.77 -28.93 -10.30
C ALA A 33 0.92 -30.47 -10.20
N ALA A 34 1.26 -31.15 -11.28
CA ALA A 34 1.48 -32.60 -11.32
C ALA A 34 2.94 -33.03 -11.04
N GLY A 35 3.87 -32.09 -10.83
CA GLY A 35 5.27 -32.37 -10.51
C GLY A 35 6.23 -32.47 -11.68
N ARG A 36 5.78 -32.23 -12.92
CA ARG A 36 6.68 -32.10 -14.08
C ARG A 36 7.50 -30.82 -13.96
N ARG A 37 8.82 -30.88 -14.16
CA ARG A 37 9.68 -29.68 -14.26
C ARG A 37 9.21 -28.80 -15.43
N LEU A 38 9.05 -27.51 -15.16
CA LEU A 38 8.64 -26.53 -16.16
C LEU A 38 9.83 -25.97 -16.94
N LEU A 39 10.98 -25.83 -16.27
CA LEU A 39 12.21 -25.29 -16.81
C LEU A 39 13.42 -26.07 -16.29
N PRO A 40 14.59 -25.98 -16.94
CA PRO A 40 15.87 -26.21 -16.30
C PRO A 40 16.01 -25.35 -15.03
N GLU A 41 16.92 -25.76 -14.15
CA GLU A 41 17.24 -24.98 -12.95
C GLU A 41 17.66 -23.55 -13.31
N LEU A 42 17.05 -22.57 -12.67
CA LEU A 42 17.42 -21.17 -12.79
C LEU A 42 18.39 -20.80 -11.67
N ARG A 43 19.34 -19.90 -11.94
CA ARG A 43 20.23 -19.31 -10.92
C ARG A 43 20.01 -17.81 -10.82
N PRO A 44 18.91 -17.37 -10.20
CA PRO A 44 18.60 -15.95 -10.08
C PRO A 44 19.54 -15.24 -9.09
N CYS A 45 19.77 -15.80 -7.91
CA CYS A 45 20.58 -15.18 -6.85
C CYS A 45 21.37 -16.25 -6.11
N ASP A 46 22.45 -15.86 -5.44
CA ASP A 46 23.30 -16.81 -4.71
C ASP A 46 22.64 -17.36 -3.45
N CYS A 47 21.87 -16.53 -2.74
CA CYS A 47 21.22 -16.91 -1.49
C CYS A 47 19.78 -16.38 -1.45
N PRO A 48 18.75 -17.23 -1.67
CA PRO A 48 17.36 -16.83 -1.64
C PRO A 48 16.88 -16.66 -0.19
N VAL A 49 16.28 -15.51 0.13
CA VAL A 49 15.83 -15.18 1.50
C VAL A 49 14.31 -15.12 1.64
N ALA A 50 13.58 -14.88 0.56
CA ALA A 50 12.13 -14.98 0.55
C ALA A 50 11.61 -15.46 -0.81
N LEU A 51 10.53 -16.26 -0.77
CA LEU A 51 9.85 -16.80 -1.94
C LEU A 51 8.35 -16.78 -1.66
N ALA A 52 7.56 -16.22 -2.59
CA ALA A 52 6.11 -16.17 -2.45
C ALA A 52 5.44 -16.31 -3.81
N ALA A 53 4.32 -17.02 -3.88
CA ALA A 53 3.51 -17.13 -5.08
C ALA A 53 2.13 -16.53 -4.82
N ASP A 54 1.57 -15.83 -5.81
CA ASP A 54 0.19 -15.37 -5.76
C ASP A 54 -0.77 -16.38 -6.41
N LEU A 55 -2.05 -16.02 -6.50
CA LEU A 55 -3.05 -16.82 -7.22
C LEU A 55 -3.01 -16.58 -8.74
N ASP A 56 -2.45 -15.46 -9.19
CA ASP A 56 -2.40 -14.99 -10.57
C ASP A 56 -1.18 -15.50 -11.35
N GLN A 57 -0.62 -16.63 -10.93
CA GLN A 57 0.50 -17.30 -11.60
C GLN A 57 1.78 -16.45 -11.64
N SER A 58 2.03 -15.70 -10.57
CA SER A 58 3.25 -14.94 -10.34
C SER A 58 4.07 -15.54 -9.20
N LEU A 59 5.38 -15.37 -9.27
CA LEU A 59 6.35 -15.81 -8.26
C LEU A 59 7.29 -14.66 -7.92
N LEU A 60 7.30 -14.27 -6.66
CA LEU A 60 8.27 -13.35 -6.08
C LEU A 60 9.46 -14.13 -5.52
N LEU A 61 10.65 -13.64 -5.80
CA LEU A 61 11.90 -14.06 -5.19
C LEU A 61 12.65 -12.82 -4.67
N VAL A 62 13.16 -12.92 -3.46
CA VAL A 62 14.09 -11.93 -2.88
C VAL A 62 15.40 -12.64 -2.53
N GLY A 63 16.51 -12.12 -3.02
CA GLY A 63 17.85 -12.57 -2.69
C GLY A 63 18.47 -11.82 -1.51
N ALA A 64 19.49 -12.40 -0.88
CA ALA A 64 20.27 -11.78 0.20
C ALA A 64 21.10 -10.58 -0.29
N ASP A 65 21.35 -10.50 -1.60
CA ASP A 65 21.92 -9.35 -2.31
C ASP A 65 20.97 -8.15 -2.38
N GLY A 66 19.71 -8.35 -1.96
CA GLY A 66 18.66 -7.34 -2.03
C GLY A 66 17.99 -7.25 -3.39
N GLU A 67 18.29 -8.15 -4.33
CA GLU A 67 17.60 -8.19 -5.62
C GLU A 67 16.23 -8.84 -5.48
N VAL A 68 15.23 -8.20 -6.08
CA VAL A 68 13.83 -8.62 -6.08
C VAL A 68 13.41 -8.94 -7.51
N ARG A 69 12.86 -10.13 -7.72
CA ARG A 69 12.37 -10.58 -9.01
C ARG A 69 10.95 -11.08 -8.94
N VAL A 70 10.14 -10.69 -9.91
CA VAL A 70 8.79 -11.24 -10.11
C VAL A 70 8.77 -11.96 -11.44
N PHE A 71 8.48 -13.25 -11.40
CA PHE A 71 8.26 -14.08 -12.57
C PHE A 71 6.76 -14.26 -12.79
N THR A 72 6.31 -14.27 -14.05
CA THR A 72 4.89 -14.46 -14.41
C THR A 72 4.76 -15.44 -15.58
N GLY A 73 3.53 -15.82 -15.93
CA GLY A 73 3.24 -16.65 -17.09
C GLY A 73 3.35 -18.16 -16.83
N PHE A 74 3.34 -18.59 -15.57
CA PHE A 74 3.32 -20.01 -15.23
C PHE A 74 1.98 -20.66 -15.57
N PRO A 75 1.93 -21.94 -15.95
CA PRO A 75 3.06 -22.84 -16.22
C PRO A 75 3.58 -22.78 -17.68
N HIS A 76 2.96 -21.99 -18.56
CA HIS A 76 3.12 -22.13 -20.02
C HIS A 76 4.28 -21.32 -20.60
N ALA A 77 4.44 -20.07 -20.20
CA ALA A 77 5.46 -19.16 -20.72
C ALA A 77 6.07 -18.33 -19.58
N PRO A 78 6.84 -18.97 -18.68
CA PRO A 78 7.50 -18.26 -17.59
C PRO A 78 8.43 -17.16 -18.12
N ARG A 79 8.33 -15.95 -17.56
CA ARG A 79 9.22 -14.82 -17.86
C ARG A 79 9.48 -13.99 -16.61
N CYS A 80 10.62 -13.32 -16.56
CA CYS A 80 10.86 -12.28 -15.55
C CYS A 80 10.11 -11.02 -15.97
N ALA A 81 9.09 -10.63 -15.20
CA ALA A 81 8.29 -9.43 -15.45
C ALA A 81 8.89 -8.20 -14.77
N LEU A 82 9.50 -8.38 -13.60
CA LEU A 82 10.10 -7.29 -12.83
C LEU A 82 11.42 -7.72 -12.23
N HIS A 83 12.39 -6.81 -12.26
CA HIS A 83 13.67 -6.93 -11.57
C HIS A 83 14.03 -5.57 -10.97
N CYS A 84 14.14 -5.48 -9.64
CA CYS A 84 14.49 -4.25 -8.95
C CYS A 84 15.26 -4.53 -7.65
N SER A 85 15.96 -3.52 -7.15
CA SER A 85 16.70 -3.62 -5.89
C SER A 85 15.85 -3.16 -4.71
N ALA A 86 15.90 -3.92 -3.61
CA ALA A 86 15.35 -3.58 -2.30
C ALA A 86 16.37 -2.87 -1.39
N CYS A 87 17.58 -2.57 -1.88
CA CYS A 87 18.63 -1.93 -1.08
C CYS A 87 18.09 -0.71 -0.33
N GLY A 88 17.39 0.21 -1.01
CA GLY A 88 16.84 1.44 -0.42
C GLY A 88 15.89 1.23 0.77
N VAL A 89 15.15 0.10 0.81
CA VAL A 89 14.22 -0.20 1.92
C VAL A 89 14.86 -1.08 3.00
N LEU A 90 15.93 -1.81 2.67
CA LEU A 90 16.71 -2.64 3.57
C LEU A 90 17.93 -1.92 4.18
N LEU A 91 18.21 -0.67 3.77
CA LEU A 91 19.30 0.17 4.28
C LEU A 91 19.31 0.24 5.82
N GLY A 92 20.51 0.31 6.39
CA GLY A 92 20.69 0.48 7.84
C GLY A 92 20.43 -0.77 8.67
N GLY A 93 20.55 -1.97 8.08
CA GLY A 93 20.39 -3.24 8.79
C GLY A 93 18.93 -3.59 9.09
N ARG A 94 17.98 -3.03 8.32
CA ARG A 94 16.56 -3.35 8.45
C ARG A 94 16.34 -4.80 8.01
N ALA A 95 15.83 -5.62 8.92
CA ALA A 95 15.56 -7.02 8.63
C ALA A 95 14.33 -7.14 7.72
N LEU A 96 14.43 -7.96 6.67
CA LEU A 96 13.26 -8.40 5.92
C LEU A 96 12.45 -9.36 6.78
N LEU A 97 11.22 -9.00 7.11
CA LEU A 97 10.34 -9.79 7.96
C LEU A 97 9.32 -10.59 7.15
N HIS A 98 8.90 -10.07 6.00
CA HIS A 98 7.99 -10.74 5.08
C HIS A 98 8.13 -10.19 3.67
N ALA A 99 7.87 -11.04 2.67
CA ALA A 99 7.76 -10.65 1.28
C ALA A 99 6.55 -11.35 0.67
N SER A 100 5.74 -10.62 -0.08
CA SER A 100 4.54 -11.15 -0.76
C SER A 100 4.22 -10.34 -2.00
N LEU A 101 3.22 -10.79 -2.76
CA LEU A 101 2.70 -10.09 -3.93
C LEU A 101 1.31 -9.54 -3.61
N LEU A 102 1.07 -8.30 -4.01
CA LEU A 102 -0.26 -7.70 -4.01
C LEU A 102 -1.02 -8.11 -5.28
N ALA A 103 -2.32 -7.82 -5.30
CA ALA A 103 -3.14 -8.01 -6.49
C ALA A 103 -2.52 -7.29 -7.70
N GLY A 104 -2.35 -8.02 -8.80
CA GLY A 104 -1.67 -7.52 -10.00
C GLY A 104 -0.15 -7.69 -10.02
N GLY A 105 0.42 -8.51 -9.12
CA GLY A 105 1.83 -8.92 -9.17
C GLY A 105 2.82 -7.90 -8.62
N GLN A 106 2.34 -6.89 -7.88
CA GLN A 106 3.19 -5.85 -7.30
C GLN A 106 3.93 -6.39 -6.05
N PRO A 107 5.27 -6.27 -5.95
CA PRO A 107 6.01 -6.69 -4.77
C PRO A 107 5.65 -5.87 -3.54
N LEU A 108 5.45 -6.57 -2.42
CA LEU A 108 5.34 -6.01 -1.08
C LEU A 108 6.44 -6.58 -0.19
N LEU A 109 7.19 -5.69 0.46
CA LEU A 109 8.16 -6.05 1.49
C LEU A 109 7.76 -5.45 2.83
N VAL A 110 7.78 -6.28 3.86
CA VAL A 110 7.64 -5.86 5.26
C VAL A 110 9.00 -6.01 5.90
N THR A 111 9.52 -4.92 6.44
CA THR A 111 10.80 -4.86 7.15
C THR A 111 10.59 -4.51 8.61
N SER A 112 11.65 -4.54 9.40
CA SER A 112 11.63 -4.07 10.79
C SER A 112 11.36 -2.56 10.94
N ALA A 113 11.40 -1.78 9.86
CA ALA A 113 11.16 -0.34 9.89
C ALA A 113 9.83 0.07 9.25
N GLY A 114 9.14 -0.82 8.54
CA GLY A 114 7.90 -0.48 7.87
C GLY A 114 7.51 -1.47 6.77
N SER A 115 6.51 -1.08 6.01
CA SER A 115 5.97 -1.82 4.88
C SER A 115 6.11 -1.00 3.60
N TYR A 116 6.52 -1.64 2.52
CA TYR A 116 6.88 -0.99 1.27
C TYR A 116 6.32 -1.78 0.09
N ALA A 117 5.71 -1.10 -0.87
CA ALA A 117 5.30 -1.68 -2.15
C ALA A 117 6.06 -1.04 -3.30
N TYR A 118 6.49 -1.83 -4.27
CA TYR A 118 7.25 -1.33 -5.42
C TYR A 118 6.30 -0.84 -6.50
N ASP A 119 6.40 0.42 -6.93
CA ASP A 119 5.65 0.91 -8.08
C ASP A 119 6.50 0.79 -9.35
N GLU A 120 6.01 0.05 -10.35
CA GLU A 120 6.74 -0.18 -11.60
C GLU A 120 6.84 1.08 -12.46
N SER A 121 5.81 1.94 -12.45
CA SER A 121 5.79 3.17 -13.25
C SER A 121 6.78 4.20 -12.71
N LEU A 122 6.86 4.34 -11.38
CA LEU A 122 7.80 5.22 -10.68
C LEU A 122 9.17 4.57 -10.46
N ARG A 123 9.29 3.25 -10.72
CA ARG A 123 10.47 2.42 -10.46
C ARG A 123 11.01 2.56 -9.03
N SER A 124 10.11 2.72 -8.07
CA SER A 124 10.47 3.13 -6.71
C SER A 124 9.64 2.40 -5.65
N TRP A 125 10.22 2.21 -4.47
CA TRP A 125 9.50 1.69 -3.31
C TRP A 125 8.69 2.81 -2.63
N MET A 126 7.38 2.61 -2.54
CA MET A 126 6.48 3.47 -1.79
C MET A 126 6.34 2.97 -0.36
N CYS A 127 6.53 3.84 0.63
CA CYS A 127 6.23 3.52 2.02
C CYS A 127 4.72 3.43 2.22
N LEU A 128 4.22 2.26 2.63
CA LEU A 128 2.81 2.04 2.96
C LEU A 128 2.52 2.28 4.44
N GLY A 129 3.53 2.14 5.29
CA GLY A 129 3.41 2.44 6.71
C GLY A 129 4.72 2.18 7.45
N ASP A 130 5.08 3.13 8.30
CA ASP A 130 6.25 3.13 9.16
C ASP A 130 5.92 3.86 10.48
N ASP A 131 6.97 4.27 11.20
CA ASP A 131 6.86 4.97 12.47
C ASP A 131 6.78 6.51 12.37
N SER A 132 6.77 7.07 11.15
CA SER A 132 6.87 8.52 10.92
C SER A 132 5.69 9.30 11.51
N PHE A 133 4.51 8.68 11.60
CA PHE A 133 3.28 9.34 12.06
C PHE A 133 2.76 8.84 13.42
N ARG A 134 3.61 8.27 14.28
CA ARG A 134 3.18 7.74 15.60
C ARG A 134 2.42 8.74 16.48
N GLY A 135 2.69 10.04 16.33
CA GLY A 135 2.02 11.12 17.06
C GLY A 135 0.64 11.52 16.55
N SER A 136 0.19 10.96 15.43
CA SER A 136 -1.13 11.21 14.87
C SER A 136 -2.24 10.68 15.77
N SER A 137 -3.34 11.42 15.88
CA SER A 137 -4.57 10.98 16.55
C SER A 137 -5.24 9.79 15.86
N PHE A 138 -4.85 9.49 14.61
CA PHE A 138 -5.35 8.37 13.81
C PHE A 138 -4.42 7.15 13.86
N CYS A 139 -3.31 7.23 14.61
CA CYS A 139 -2.40 6.09 14.75
C CYS A 139 -3.05 4.93 15.53
N SER A 140 -3.86 5.25 16.55
CA SER A 140 -4.61 4.29 17.36
C SER A 140 -5.82 3.69 16.63
N THR A 141 -6.40 4.41 15.67
CA THR A 141 -7.55 3.91 14.89
C THR A 141 -7.20 2.73 13.98
N MET A 142 -5.92 2.49 13.71
CA MET A 142 -5.42 1.28 13.03
C MET A 142 -5.41 0.02 13.91
N VAL A 143 -5.58 0.17 15.23
CA VAL A 143 -5.41 -0.92 16.23
C VAL A 143 -6.76 -1.48 16.70
N HIS A 144 -7.90 -0.89 16.32
CA HIS A 144 -9.20 -1.36 16.80
C HIS A 144 -9.60 -2.71 16.17
N PRO A 145 -9.70 -3.80 16.97
CA PRO A 145 -10.09 -5.14 16.50
C PRO A 145 -11.62 -5.29 16.29
N GLN A 146 -12.39 -4.20 16.40
CA GLN A 146 -13.85 -4.26 16.55
C GLN A 146 -14.63 -3.70 15.35
N ARG A 147 -13.96 -3.22 14.32
CA ARG A 147 -14.61 -3.05 13.00
C ARG A 147 -14.07 -4.14 12.11
N ARG A 148 -14.97 -4.79 11.35
CA ARG A 148 -14.69 -5.80 10.31
C ARG A 148 -13.81 -5.24 9.17
N LEU A 149 -12.63 -4.74 9.50
CA LEU A 149 -11.57 -4.27 8.60
C LEU A 149 -10.49 -5.35 8.45
N ASP A 150 -10.67 -6.51 9.09
CA ASP A 150 -9.78 -7.69 9.03
C ASP A 150 -9.66 -8.30 7.62
N ALA A 151 -10.33 -7.71 6.62
CA ALA A 151 -10.24 -8.07 5.21
C ALA A 151 -9.71 -6.94 4.32
N LEU A 152 -9.23 -5.83 4.90
CA LEU A 152 -8.71 -4.70 4.13
C LEU A 152 -7.17 -4.72 4.07
N PRO A 153 -6.59 -4.51 2.88
CA PRO A 153 -5.17 -4.77 2.64
C PRO A 153 -4.24 -3.82 3.40
N LEU A 154 -4.54 -2.52 3.51
CA LEU A 154 -3.63 -1.57 4.18
C LEU A 154 -3.56 -1.84 5.67
N ALA A 155 -4.73 -2.00 6.32
CA ALA A 155 -4.81 -2.37 7.72
C ALA A 155 -4.04 -3.68 8.00
N THR A 156 -4.23 -4.70 7.15
CA THR A 156 -3.55 -5.99 7.30
C THR A 156 -2.04 -5.85 7.18
N VAL A 157 -1.55 -5.15 6.15
CA VAL A 157 -0.10 -4.95 5.93
C VAL A 157 0.54 -4.20 7.11
N GLN A 158 -0.10 -3.12 7.58
CA GLN A 158 0.41 -2.32 8.69
C GLN A 158 0.37 -3.07 10.03
N GLN A 159 -0.67 -3.87 10.27
CA GLN A 159 -0.76 -4.72 11.46
C GLN A 159 0.28 -5.85 11.44
N GLN A 160 0.50 -6.50 10.30
CA GLN A 160 1.53 -7.53 10.15
C GLN A 160 2.94 -6.97 10.41
N ALA A 161 3.26 -5.77 9.91
CA ALA A 161 4.54 -5.13 10.18
C ALA A 161 4.78 -4.93 11.68
N ARG A 162 3.76 -4.41 12.39
CA ARG A 162 3.82 -4.19 13.85
C ARG A 162 3.90 -5.49 14.65
N ALA A 163 3.15 -6.51 14.24
CA ALA A 163 3.14 -7.80 14.93
C ALA A 163 4.49 -8.55 14.79
N ARG A 164 5.19 -8.36 13.66
CA ARG A 164 6.50 -9.00 13.41
C ARG A 164 7.67 -8.26 14.07
N SER A 165 7.49 -7.01 14.50
CA SER A 165 8.50 -6.26 15.25
C SER A 165 7.87 -5.47 16.41
N PRO A 166 7.39 -6.17 17.45
CA PRO A 166 6.79 -5.50 18.58
C PRO A 166 7.87 -4.80 19.42
N PRO A 167 7.62 -3.55 19.88
CA PRO A 167 8.53 -2.90 20.83
C PRO A 167 8.54 -3.63 22.17
N SER A 168 9.68 -3.60 22.87
CA SER A 168 9.75 -4.10 24.25
C SER A 168 8.82 -3.29 25.16
N ALA A 169 8.36 -3.87 26.27
CA ALA A 169 7.45 -3.20 27.21
C ALA A 169 8.00 -1.85 27.71
N ALA A 170 9.29 -1.79 28.02
CA ALA A 170 9.97 -0.56 28.43
C ALA A 170 9.99 0.49 27.30
N MET A 171 10.27 0.07 26.07
CA MET A 171 10.22 0.94 24.90
C MET A 171 8.80 1.45 24.66
N ALA A 172 7.79 0.58 24.76
CA ALA A 172 6.38 0.94 24.60
C ALA A 172 5.93 1.96 25.64
N ALA A 173 6.34 1.82 26.91
CA ALA A 173 6.04 2.79 27.97
C ALA A 173 6.68 4.16 27.69
N THR A 174 7.96 4.18 27.34
CA THR A 174 8.69 5.41 26.98
C THR A 174 8.07 6.09 25.75
N LEU A 175 7.66 5.30 24.75
CA LEU A 175 6.95 5.80 23.57
C LEU A 175 5.60 6.39 23.96
N ALA A 176 4.80 5.70 24.77
CA ALA A 176 3.50 6.21 25.21
C ALA A 176 3.62 7.55 25.94
N ALA A 177 4.60 7.68 26.84
CA ALA A 177 4.90 8.94 27.53
C ALA A 177 5.36 10.05 26.55
N SER A 178 6.14 9.68 25.54
CA SER A 178 6.57 10.63 24.50
C SER A 178 5.39 11.11 23.65
N LEU A 179 4.50 10.20 23.25
CA LEU A 179 3.32 10.51 22.44
C LEU A 179 2.31 11.38 23.19
N SER A 180 2.13 11.17 24.50
CA SER A 180 1.26 12.00 25.32
C SER A 180 1.78 13.42 25.53
N SER A 181 3.09 13.64 25.40
CA SER A 181 3.73 14.96 25.51
C SER A 181 3.72 15.79 24.23
N ILE A 182 3.22 15.26 23.10
CA ILE A 182 3.22 15.97 21.82
C ILE A 182 2.29 17.20 21.90
N PRO A 183 2.78 18.41 21.59
CA PRO A 183 1.93 19.60 21.57
C PRO A 183 0.77 19.46 20.59
N VAL A 184 -0.42 19.94 20.97
CA VAL A 184 -1.66 19.82 20.18
C VAL A 184 -1.49 20.34 18.75
N ALA A 185 -0.79 21.47 18.56
CA ALA A 185 -0.52 22.03 17.24
C ALA A 185 0.32 21.07 16.36
N ARG A 186 1.34 20.43 16.94
CA ARG A 186 2.17 19.44 16.24
C ARG A 186 1.38 18.17 15.94
N GLN A 187 0.57 17.70 16.89
CA GLN A 187 -0.30 16.54 16.67
C GLN A 187 -1.27 16.77 15.51
N ARG A 188 -1.86 17.96 15.38
CA ARG A 188 -2.74 18.31 14.25
C ARG A 188 -2.04 18.22 12.89
N LEU A 189 -0.80 18.73 12.81
CA LEU A 189 0.01 18.65 11.59
C LEU A 189 0.34 17.19 11.24
N LEU A 190 0.73 16.39 12.25
CA LEU A 190 1.00 14.97 12.08
C LEU A 190 -0.25 14.20 11.64
N SER A 191 -1.42 14.50 12.21
CA SER A 191 -2.68 13.86 11.83
C SER A 191 -3.06 14.13 10.37
N VAL A 192 -2.90 15.38 9.89
CA VAL A 192 -3.17 15.70 8.48
C VAL A 192 -2.22 14.95 7.55
N GLY A 193 -0.92 15.01 7.81
CA GLY A 193 0.07 14.29 7.00
C GLY A 193 -0.12 12.76 7.04
N HIS A 194 -0.53 12.22 8.19
CA HIS A 194 -0.86 10.80 8.32
C HIS A 194 -2.05 10.43 7.43
N LEU A 195 -3.12 11.23 7.44
CA LEU A 195 -4.31 10.96 6.63
C LEU A 195 -4.01 11.02 5.13
N GLU A 196 -3.18 11.98 4.71
CA GLU A 196 -2.67 12.08 3.34
C GLU A 196 -1.86 10.82 2.96
N HIS A 197 -0.96 10.38 3.84
CA HIS A 197 -0.22 9.14 3.67
C HIS A 197 -1.13 7.91 3.57
N GLN A 198 -2.14 7.78 4.43
CA GLN A 198 -3.07 6.65 4.42
C GLN A 198 -3.94 6.62 3.16
N MET A 199 -4.37 7.78 2.66
CA MET A 199 -5.03 7.88 1.36
C MET A 199 -4.12 7.39 0.24
N GLY A 200 -2.86 7.87 0.20
CA GLY A 200 -1.88 7.43 -0.80
C GLY A 200 -1.59 5.93 -0.74
N ALA A 201 -1.39 5.39 0.46
CA ALA A 201 -1.15 3.96 0.66
C ALA A 201 -2.38 3.11 0.31
N ALA A 202 -3.60 3.58 0.57
CA ALA A 202 -4.83 2.89 0.15
C ALA A 202 -4.98 2.87 -1.38
N LYS A 203 -4.59 3.96 -2.07
CA LYS A 203 -4.52 4.00 -3.55
C LYS A 203 -3.50 3.00 -4.08
N ALA A 204 -2.30 2.96 -3.50
CA ALA A 204 -1.25 2.00 -3.87
C ALA A 204 -1.70 0.54 -3.72
N LEU A 205 -2.46 0.23 -2.68
CA LEU A 205 -3.03 -1.10 -2.44
C LEU A 205 -4.36 -1.36 -3.18
N ARG A 206 -4.80 -0.43 -4.01
CA ARG A 206 -6.06 -0.49 -4.78
C ARG A 206 -7.30 -0.76 -3.91
N SER A 207 -7.30 -0.24 -2.68
CA SER A 207 -8.35 -0.46 -1.70
C SER A 207 -9.35 0.69 -1.67
N ALA A 208 -10.40 0.60 -2.48
CA ALA A 208 -11.43 1.65 -2.57
C ALA A 208 -12.13 1.91 -1.23
N ALA A 209 -12.37 0.86 -0.43
CA ALA A 209 -13.01 0.99 0.87
C ALA A 209 -12.13 1.75 1.88
N GLU A 210 -10.82 1.46 1.93
CA GLU A 210 -9.89 2.18 2.80
C GLU A 210 -9.68 3.61 2.32
N TYR A 211 -9.57 3.81 1.01
CA TYR A 211 -9.48 5.16 0.46
C TYR A 211 -10.68 6.01 0.85
N ARG A 212 -11.92 5.50 0.68
CA ARG A 212 -13.15 6.19 1.11
C ARG A 212 -13.16 6.48 2.61
N HIS A 213 -12.70 5.54 3.43
CA HIS A 213 -12.61 5.71 4.89
C HIS A 213 -11.64 6.83 5.29
N TRP A 214 -10.43 6.81 4.73
CA TRP A 214 -9.40 7.80 5.03
C TRP A 214 -9.73 9.18 4.45
N LEU A 215 -10.32 9.24 3.25
CA LEU A 215 -10.82 10.47 2.63
C LEU A 215 -11.88 11.16 3.51
N ARG A 216 -12.81 10.40 4.09
CA ARG A 216 -13.79 10.95 5.03
C ARG A 216 -13.11 11.53 6.27
N SER A 217 -12.16 10.79 6.85
CA SER A 217 -11.43 11.21 8.04
C SER A 217 -10.59 12.46 7.78
N TYR A 218 -9.94 12.52 6.62
CA TYR A 218 -9.23 13.69 6.11
C TYR A 218 -10.13 14.91 5.98
N SER A 219 -11.29 14.75 5.35
CA SER A 219 -12.27 15.84 5.19
C SER A 219 -12.74 16.39 6.54
N VAL A 220 -13.03 15.52 7.51
CA VAL A 220 -13.39 15.93 8.88
C VAL A 220 -12.24 16.71 9.54
N GLU A 221 -10.99 16.28 9.36
CA GLU A 221 -9.84 16.93 9.96
C GLU A 221 -9.53 18.29 9.31
N LEU A 222 -9.64 18.40 7.98
CA LEU A 222 -9.56 19.68 7.28
C LEU A 222 -10.66 20.65 7.74
N ALA A 223 -11.86 20.14 7.98
CA ALA A 223 -12.96 20.94 8.51
C ALA A 223 -12.60 21.51 9.88
N LYS A 224 -12.13 20.68 10.83
CA LYS A 224 -11.73 21.17 12.17
C LYS A 224 -10.64 22.24 12.13
N GLN A 225 -9.71 22.12 11.20
CA GLN A 225 -8.56 23.04 11.07
C GLN A 225 -8.86 24.27 10.20
N GLN A 226 -10.06 24.38 9.62
CA GLN A 226 -10.44 25.46 8.69
C GLN A 226 -9.43 25.62 7.55
N ALA A 227 -8.91 24.51 7.03
CA ALA A 227 -7.88 24.48 5.99
C ALA A 227 -8.47 24.77 4.59
N VAL A 228 -8.98 25.99 4.38
CA VAL A 228 -9.75 26.40 3.19
C VAL A 228 -9.07 26.06 1.87
N ARG A 229 -7.74 26.26 1.77
CA ARG A 229 -6.98 25.95 0.54
C ARG A 229 -7.01 24.47 0.19
N LYS A 230 -6.73 23.60 1.16
CA LYS A 230 -6.78 22.13 0.98
C LYS A 230 -8.19 21.62 0.71
N VAL A 231 -9.20 22.26 1.31
CA VAL A 231 -10.61 21.94 1.03
C VAL A 231 -10.96 22.23 -0.43
N ARG A 232 -10.59 23.42 -0.94
CA ARG A 232 -10.82 23.77 -2.35
C ARG A 232 -10.08 22.84 -3.29
N GLU A 233 -8.79 22.63 -3.05
CA GLU A 233 -7.96 21.69 -3.82
C GLU A 233 -8.60 20.29 -3.91
N LEU A 234 -9.05 19.73 -2.79
CA LEU A 234 -9.72 18.43 -2.74
C LEU A 234 -11.04 18.43 -3.51
N CYS A 235 -11.87 19.46 -3.34
CA CYS A 235 -13.15 19.55 -4.03
C CYS A 235 -12.98 19.73 -5.55
N ASP A 236 -12.01 20.55 -5.98
CA ASP A 236 -11.68 20.78 -7.39
C ASP A 236 -11.17 19.50 -8.06
N GLU A 237 -10.29 18.75 -7.38
CA GLU A 237 -9.78 17.44 -7.86
C GLU A 237 -10.92 16.44 -8.09
N LEU A 238 -11.90 16.39 -7.18
CA LEU A 238 -13.01 15.44 -7.24
C LEU A 238 -14.15 15.87 -8.18
N LEU A 239 -14.35 17.18 -8.35
CA LEU A 239 -15.35 17.74 -9.25
C LEU A 239 -14.93 17.55 -10.72
N GLY A 240 -13.66 17.81 -11.00
CA GLY A 240 -13.14 17.83 -12.36
C GLY A 240 -13.56 19.06 -13.17
N PRO A 241 -13.19 19.12 -14.46
CA PRO A 241 -13.56 20.24 -15.32
C PRO A 241 -15.07 20.35 -15.49
N LEU A 242 -15.58 21.59 -15.51
CA LEU A 242 -16.97 21.88 -15.81
C LEU A 242 -17.23 21.76 -17.32
N ALA A 243 -18.46 21.37 -17.70
CA ALA A 243 -18.83 21.22 -19.10
C ALA A 243 -18.60 22.55 -19.85
N GLY A 244 -17.66 22.58 -20.79
CA GLY A 244 -17.30 23.76 -21.58
C GLY A 244 -15.92 24.35 -21.31
N GLU A 245 -15.26 23.98 -20.19
CA GLU A 245 -13.86 24.30 -19.96
C GLU A 245 -12.99 23.35 -20.78
N SER A 246 -12.48 23.88 -21.89
CA SER A 246 -11.80 23.09 -22.90
C SER A 246 -10.59 22.34 -22.35
N ALA A 247 -10.51 21.04 -22.68
CA ALA A 247 -9.37 20.14 -22.49
C ALA A 247 -8.06 20.60 -23.20
N LEU A 248 -8.03 21.81 -23.75
CA LEU A 248 -6.89 22.38 -24.47
C LEU A 248 -5.70 22.78 -23.56
N HIS A 249 -5.88 22.91 -22.24
CA HIS A 249 -4.83 23.36 -21.31
C HIS A 249 -4.55 22.41 -20.14
N ALA A 250 -5.18 21.24 -20.08
CA ALA A 250 -4.90 20.26 -19.03
C ALA A 250 -3.67 19.40 -19.42
N ALA A 251 -2.60 19.48 -18.63
CA ALA A 251 -1.38 18.69 -18.83
C ALA A 251 -1.60 17.16 -18.69
N ALA A 252 -2.73 16.75 -18.09
CA ALA A 252 -3.19 15.37 -18.03
C ALA A 252 -4.74 15.32 -18.10
N PRO A 253 -5.33 14.30 -18.75
CA PRO A 253 -6.78 14.13 -18.77
C PRO A 253 -7.31 13.85 -17.36
N TRP A 254 -8.36 14.56 -16.94
CA TRP A 254 -9.01 14.29 -15.65
C TRP A 254 -9.76 12.95 -15.71
N GLU A 255 -9.38 12.02 -14.83
CA GLU A 255 -10.05 10.72 -14.71
C GLU A 255 -11.26 10.82 -13.77
N PRO A 256 -12.50 10.51 -14.23
CA PRO A 256 -13.73 10.66 -13.44
C PRO A 256 -13.92 9.59 -12.37
N ARG A 257 -13.16 8.49 -12.47
CA ARG A 257 -13.20 7.37 -11.54
C ARG A 257 -11.85 7.19 -10.88
N GLU A 258 -11.89 6.90 -9.59
CA GLU A 258 -10.72 6.56 -8.80
C GLU A 258 -10.99 5.24 -8.07
N LEU A 259 -10.12 4.24 -8.28
CA LEU A 259 -10.30 2.88 -7.75
C LEU A 259 -11.68 2.28 -8.10
N GLY A 260 -12.22 2.63 -9.27
CA GLY A 260 -13.55 2.21 -9.74
C GLY A 260 -14.73 3.04 -9.19
N VAL A 261 -14.51 3.94 -8.23
CA VAL A 261 -15.54 4.79 -7.62
C VAL A 261 -15.62 6.14 -8.34
N CYS A 262 -16.82 6.69 -8.54
CA CYS A 262 -16.98 8.00 -9.16
C CYS A 262 -16.49 9.11 -8.22
N LYS A 263 -15.59 9.98 -8.71
CA LYS A 263 -15.04 11.09 -7.90
C LYS A 263 -16.12 12.09 -7.47
N ARG A 264 -17.07 12.39 -8.34
CA ARG A 264 -18.21 13.28 -8.03
C ARG A 264 -19.15 12.67 -6.99
N GLU A 265 -19.33 11.34 -6.99
CA GLU A 265 -20.07 10.65 -5.92
C GLU A 265 -19.30 10.72 -4.59
N LEU A 266 -17.98 10.55 -4.60
CA LEU A 266 -17.16 10.76 -3.39
C LEU A 266 -17.28 12.20 -2.87
N LEU A 267 -17.26 13.19 -3.76
CA LEU A 267 -17.47 14.58 -3.37
C LEU A 267 -18.85 14.77 -2.71
N ARG A 268 -19.91 14.29 -3.36
CA ARG A 268 -21.30 14.45 -2.92
C ARG A 268 -21.63 13.69 -1.63
N GLU A 269 -21.21 12.44 -1.52
CA GLU A 269 -21.63 11.55 -0.43
C GLU A 269 -20.65 11.49 0.75
N VAL A 270 -19.38 11.84 0.53
CA VAL A 270 -18.33 11.62 1.53
C VAL A 270 -17.73 12.94 1.99
N VAL A 271 -17.24 13.74 1.04
CA VAL A 271 -16.46 14.95 1.35
C VAL A 271 -17.37 16.08 1.82
N LEU A 272 -18.39 16.47 1.05
CA LEU A 272 -19.27 17.58 1.41
C LEU A 272 -20.00 17.34 2.76
N PRO A 273 -20.57 16.15 3.05
CA PRO A 273 -21.18 15.89 4.36
C PRO A 273 -20.18 15.90 5.52
N ALA A 274 -18.92 15.48 5.29
CA ALA A 274 -17.88 15.53 6.32
C ALA A 274 -17.46 16.98 6.65
N LEU A 275 -17.39 17.84 5.64
CA LEU A 275 -17.06 19.25 5.78
C LEU A 275 -18.20 20.08 6.40
N ALA A 276 -19.46 19.65 6.22
CA ALA A 276 -20.66 20.35 6.70
C ALA A 276 -20.69 20.59 8.22
N SER A 277 -19.90 19.83 8.98
CA SER A 277 -19.73 20.03 10.43
C SER A 277 -19.17 21.42 10.79
N ASN A 278 -18.46 22.10 9.88
CA ASN A 278 -17.91 23.42 10.11
C ASN A 278 -18.75 24.53 9.45
N ARG A 279 -19.30 25.44 10.28
CA ARG A 279 -20.10 26.59 9.82
C ARG A 279 -19.32 27.57 8.93
N ALA A 280 -18.01 27.69 9.14
CA ALA A 280 -17.16 28.59 8.33
C ALA A 280 -17.00 28.12 6.88
N LEU A 281 -17.22 26.83 6.60
CA LEU A 281 -17.10 26.27 5.26
C LEU A 281 -18.40 26.28 4.46
N GLN A 282 -19.55 26.65 5.06
CA GLN A 282 -20.87 26.53 4.43
C GLN A 282 -20.97 27.24 3.08
N ARG A 283 -20.40 28.44 2.95
CA ARG A 283 -20.35 29.16 1.67
C ARG A 283 -19.63 28.36 0.58
N ILE A 284 -18.50 27.72 0.92
CA ILE A 284 -17.72 26.90 -0.02
C ILE A 284 -18.51 25.64 -0.37
N LEU A 285 -19.19 25.03 0.60
CA LEU A 285 -19.99 23.83 0.36
C LEU A 285 -21.16 24.10 -0.58
N SER A 286 -21.89 25.21 -0.39
CA SER A 286 -22.97 25.62 -1.30
C SER A 286 -22.46 25.80 -2.73
N GLU A 287 -21.31 26.44 -2.90
CA GLU A 287 -20.64 26.61 -4.21
C GLU A 287 -20.41 25.26 -4.92
N TYR A 288 -19.86 24.26 -4.22
CA TYR A 288 -19.62 22.94 -4.80
C TYR A 288 -20.89 22.10 -5.01
N VAL A 289 -21.93 22.28 -4.18
CA VAL A 289 -23.23 21.63 -4.39
C VAL A 289 -23.88 22.17 -5.67
N GLU A 290 -23.89 23.49 -5.86
CA GLU A 290 -24.42 24.14 -7.06
C GLU A 290 -23.67 23.69 -8.31
N MET A 291 -22.33 23.63 -8.25
CA MET A 291 -21.52 23.13 -9.37
C MET A 291 -21.77 21.66 -9.67
N LEU A 292 -22.00 20.80 -8.66
CA LEU A 292 -22.33 19.40 -8.87
C LEU A 292 -23.73 19.20 -9.47
N ASP A 293 -24.69 20.05 -9.12
CA ASP A 293 -26.06 19.99 -9.64
C ASP A 293 -26.17 20.53 -11.07
N ALA A 294 -25.20 21.33 -11.51
CA ALA A 294 -25.11 21.86 -12.86
C ALA A 294 -24.51 20.88 -13.89
N ILE A 295 -24.02 19.72 -13.47
CA ILE A 295 -23.37 18.71 -14.32
C ILE A 295 -24.23 17.46 -14.48
#